data_AF-A0A377H630-F1
#
_entry.id   AF-A0A377H630-F1
#
_cell.length_a   1.000
_cell.length_b   1.000
_cell.length_c   1.000
_cell.angle_alpha   90.00
_cell.angle_beta   90.00
_cell.angle_gamma   90.00
#
_symmetry.space_group_name_H-M   'P 1'
#
loop_
_entity.id
_entity.type
_entity.pdbx_description
1 polymer ?
#
loop_
_entity_poly.entity_id
_entity_poly.type
_entity_poly.pdbx_seq_one_letter_code
_entity_poly.pdbx_strand_id
1 'polypeptide(L)'
;MSARFRDLMNNLPAEKQAEVKEMEVLNISQPSLRWLKAQGVEVKDGSNHIKLYLNGKQSVLPRHPSKEIARGTEIAVKKQLGLK
;
A
#
# COMPACT_ATOMS: atom_id res chain seq x y z
N MET A 1 13.72 9.73 -0.26
CA MET A 1 14.43 8.57 -0.83
C MET A 1 15.87 8.57 -0.32
N SER A 2 16.31 7.51 0.38
CA SER A 2 17.66 7.43 0.96
C SER A 2 18.74 7.57 -0.12
N ALA A 3 19.86 8.23 0.17
CA ALA A 3 20.99 8.39 -0.75
C ALA A 3 21.50 7.01 -1.23
N ARG A 4 21.58 6.04 -0.31
CA ARG A 4 21.98 4.65 -0.61
C ARG A 4 21.09 3.96 -1.64
N PHE A 5 19.81 4.31 -1.66
CA PHE A 5 18.85 3.73 -2.59
C PHE A 5 19.02 4.33 -4.00
N ARG A 6 19.30 5.64 -4.10
CA ARG A 6 19.64 6.29 -5.37
C ARG A 6 20.92 5.72 -5.97
N ASP A 7 21.93 5.47 -5.15
CA ASP A 7 23.19 4.87 -5.59
C ASP A 7 22.98 3.43 -6.11
N LEU A 8 22.12 2.65 -5.43
CA LEU A 8 21.72 1.32 -5.87
C LEU A 8 21.00 1.37 -7.23
N MET A 9 20.08 2.31 -7.44
CA MET A 9 19.36 2.45 -8.71
C MET A 9 20.27 2.78 -9.89
N ASN A 10 21.27 3.63 -9.67
CA ASN A 10 22.20 4.06 -10.72
C ASN A 10 23.18 2.97 -11.17
N ASN A 11 23.32 1.88 -10.42
CA ASN A 11 24.23 0.77 -10.72
C ASN A 11 23.51 -0.50 -11.21
N LEU A 12 22.20 -0.42 -11.47
CA LEU A 12 21.42 -1.51 -12.08
C LEU A 12 21.41 -1.37 -13.61
N PRO A 13 21.36 -2.46 -14.38
CA PRO A 13 21.17 -2.39 -15.82
C PRO A 13 19.79 -1.79 -16.15
N ALA A 14 19.70 -1.03 -17.25
CA ALA A 14 18.53 -0.22 -17.60
C ALA A 14 17.22 -1.03 -17.68
N GLU A 15 17.30 -2.30 -18.11
CA GLU A 15 16.17 -3.25 -18.10
C GLU A 15 15.58 -3.47 -16.70
N LYS A 16 16.43 -3.58 -15.67
CA LYS A 16 15.98 -3.75 -14.28
C LYS A 16 15.56 -2.43 -13.65
N GLN A 17 16.13 -1.31 -14.09
CA GLN A 17 15.67 0.01 -13.65
C GLN A 17 14.22 0.25 -14.08
N ALA A 18 13.84 -0.19 -15.28
CA ALA A 18 12.47 -0.11 -15.77
C ALA A 18 11.52 -0.97 -14.92
N GLU A 19 11.85 -2.24 -14.67
CA GLU A 19 11.03 -3.12 -13.81
C GLU A 19 10.87 -2.58 -12.38
N VAL A 20 11.94 -2.06 -11.77
CA VAL A 20 11.87 -1.52 -10.41
C VAL A 20 11.10 -0.19 -10.38
N LYS A 21 11.22 0.64 -11.43
CA LYS A 21 10.44 1.87 -11.60
C LYS A 21 8.97 1.58 -11.90
N GLU A 22 8.67 0.50 -12.60
CA GLU A 22 7.30 0.05 -12.91
C GLU A 22 6.63 -0.58 -11.67
N MET A 23 7.38 -1.34 -10.87
CA MET A 23 6.97 -1.73 -9.52
C MET A 23 6.77 -0.52 -8.58
N GLU A 24 7.56 0.55 -8.75
CA GLU A 24 7.40 1.79 -7.97
C GLU A 24 6.20 2.63 -8.44
N VAL A 25 5.95 2.72 -9.75
CA VAL A 25 4.82 3.45 -10.36
C VAL A 25 3.50 2.71 -10.11
N LEU A 26 3.49 1.38 -10.08
CA LEU A 26 2.37 0.56 -9.57
C LEU A 26 2.16 0.70 -8.06
N ASN A 27 3.14 1.29 -7.35
CA ASN A 27 3.11 1.57 -5.92
C ASN A 27 2.89 3.07 -5.62
N ILE A 28 2.37 3.84 -6.59
CA ILE A 28 1.93 5.21 -6.39
C ILE A 28 0.41 5.25 -6.18
N SER A 29 0.05 5.79 -5.03
CA SER A 29 -1.23 6.39 -4.67
C SER A 29 -2.30 5.45 -4.13
N GLN A 30 -2.25 5.34 -2.79
CA GLN A 30 -3.23 4.78 -1.88
C GLN A 30 -3.36 3.24 -1.96
N PRO A 31 -3.52 2.53 -0.82
CA PRO A 31 -4.43 1.42 -0.78
C PRO A 31 -5.82 2.03 -1.01
N SER A 32 -6.12 2.37 -2.27
CA SER A 32 -7.44 2.84 -2.63
C SER A 32 -8.37 1.74 -2.16
N LEU A 33 -9.43 2.10 -1.41
CA LEU A 33 -10.45 1.15 -0.97
C LEU A 33 -10.88 0.21 -2.12
N ARG A 34 -10.78 0.69 -3.35
CA ARG A 34 -10.91 -0.05 -4.60
C ARG A 34 -9.93 -1.23 -4.74
N TRP A 35 -8.63 -1.07 -4.51
CA TRP A 35 -7.66 -2.18 -4.56
C TRP A 35 -7.91 -3.20 -3.46
N LEU A 36 -8.16 -2.76 -2.22
CA LEU A 36 -8.48 -3.67 -1.11
C LEU A 36 -9.78 -4.46 -1.39
N LYS A 37 -10.83 -3.79 -1.89
CA LYS A 37 -12.06 -4.46 -2.34
C LYS A 37 -11.79 -5.46 -3.47
N ALA A 38 -10.91 -5.13 -4.42
CA ALA A 38 -10.53 -6.03 -5.51
C ALA A 38 -9.78 -7.28 -5.01
N GLN A 39 -9.04 -7.18 -3.90
CA GLN A 39 -8.41 -8.31 -3.22
C GLN A 39 -9.40 -9.16 -2.39
N GLY A 40 -10.69 -8.83 -2.39
CA GLY A 40 -11.71 -9.52 -1.61
C GLY A 40 -11.73 -9.14 -0.13
N VAL A 41 -11.13 -8.01 0.24
CA VAL A 41 -11.21 -7.49 1.62
C VAL A 41 -12.62 -6.94 1.86
N GLU A 42 -13.29 -7.46 2.88
CA GLU A 42 -14.56 -6.93 3.34
C GLU A 42 -14.35 -5.59 4.05
N VAL A 43 -15.07 -4.57 3.59
CA VAL A 43 -15.00 -3.22 4.14
C VAL A 43 -16.29 -2.93 4.89
N LYS A 44 -16.18 -2.59 6.18
CA LYS A 44 -17.30 -2.13 7.01
C LYS A 44 -17.05 -0.71 7.47
N ASP A 45 -18.00 0.19 7.20
CA ASP A 45 -17.96 1.55 7.73
C ASP A 45 -18.30 1.54 9.23
N GLY A 46 -17.36 2.03 10.06
CA GLY A 46 -17.63 2.37 11.47
C GLY A 46 -17.87 3.87 11.64
N SER A 47 -18.17 4.35 12.85
CA SER A 47 -18.43 5.79 13.06
C SER A 47 -17.21 6.66 12.73
N ASN A 48 -16.00 6.27 13.17
CA ASN A 48 -14.77 7.05 12.97
C ASN A 48 -13.75 6.41 12.00
N HIS A 49 -13.66 5.08 12.00
CA HIS A 49 -12.69 4.33 11.20
C HIS A 49 -13.40 3.31 10.32
N ILE A 50 -12.81 3.05 9.16
CA ILE A 50 -13.22 1.96 8.28
C ILE A 50 -12.58 0.69 8.80
N LYS A 51 -13.37 -0.37 8.97
CA LYS A 51 -12.91 -1.69 9.38
C LYS A 51 -12.73 -2.56 8.15
N LEU A 52 -11.59 -3.23 8.08
CA LEU A 52 -11.22 -4.13 7.00
C LEU A 52 -11.15 -5.54 7.57
N TYR A 53 -11.76 -6.51 6.88
CA TYR A 53 -11.76 -7.91 7.27
C TYR A 53 -11.30 -8.78 6.10
N LEU A 54 -10.37 -9.69 6.36
CA LEU A 54 -9.90 -10.66 5.37
C LEU A 54 -9.47 -11.95 6.08
N ASN A 55 -10.09 -13.09 5.74
CA ASN A 55 -9.70 -14.42 6.23
C ASN A 55 -9.52 -14.49 7.76
N GLY A 56 -10.44 -13.90 8.52
CA GLY A 56 -10.39 -13.84 9.99
C GLY A 56 -9.42 -12.81 10.58
N LYS A 57 -8.67 -12.09 9.75
CA LYS A 57 -7.83 -10.96 10.15
C LYS A 57 -8.61 -9.66 10.03
N GLN A 58 -8.31 -8.72 10.92
CA GLN A 58 -8.94 -7.40 10.93
C GLN A 58 -7.88 -6.29 10.90
N SER A 59 -8.20 -5.21 10.21
CA SER A 59 -7.42 -3.97 10.23
C SER A 59 -8.36 -2.77 10.28
N VAL A 60 -7.83 -1.62 10.70
CA VAL A 60 -8.57 -0.37 10.79
C VAL A 60 -7.86 0.70 9.97
N LEU A 61 -8.63 1.40 9.14
CA LEU A 61 -8.14 2.46 8.28
C LEU A 61 -8.82 3.79 8.69
N PRO A 62 -8.06 4.85 8.99
CA PRO A 62 -8.62 6.15 9.29
C PRO A 62 -9.34 6.70 8.05
N ARG A 63 -10.56 7.21 8.25
CA ARG A 63 -11.33 7.78 7.15
C ARG A 63 -10.66 9.09 6.72
N HIS A 64 -9.94 9.05 5.61
CA HIS A 64 -9.18 10.21 5.13
C HIS A 64 -9.70 10.65 3.76
N PRO A 65 -10.61 11.63 3.71
CA PRO A 65 -11.28 12.03 2.48
C PRO A 65 -10.37 12.76 1.48
N SER A 66 -9.18 13.24 1.88
CA SER A 66 -8.41 14.16 1.00
C SER A 66 -6.89 14.20 1.21
N LYS A 67 -6.28 13.33 2.03
CA LYS A 67 -4.83 13.34 2.26
C LYS A 67 -4.22 11.97 1.98
N GLU A 68 -3.04 12.00 1.37
CA GLU A 68 -2.25 10.82 1.06
C GLU A 68 -2.01 10.00 2.33
N ILE A 69 -2.41 8.72 2.31
CA ILE A 69 -2.14 7.80 3.41
C ILE A 69 -0.62 7.64 3.49
N ALA A 70 -0.05 7.84 4.69
CA ALA A 70 1.36 7.61 4.90
C ALA A 70 1.70 6.15 4.57
N ARG A 71 2.76 5.94 3.78
CA ARG A 71 3.22 4.61 3.33
C ARG A 71 3.37 3.61 4.49
N GLY A 72 3.72 4.07 5.69
CA GLY A 72 3.79 3.22 6.88
C GLY A 72 2.45 2.58 7.25
N THR A 73 1.35 3.33 7.15
CA THR A 73 0.00 2.83 7.43
C THR A 73 -0.43 1.80 6.39
N GLU A 74 -0.09 2.00 5.12
CA GLU A 74 -0.39 1.02 4.06
C GLU A 74 0.35 -0.30 4.29
N ILE A 75 1.66 -0.24 4.58
CA ILE A 75 2.47 -1.42 4.88
C ILE A 75 1.92 -2.14 6.12
N ALA A 76 1.51 -1.38 7.15
CA ALA A 76 0.92 -1.95 8.36
C ALA A 76 -0.41 -2.66 8.06
N VAL A 77 -1.30 -2.06 7.28
CA VAL A 77 -2.59 -2.66 6.88
C VAL A 77 -2.37 -3.93 6.06
N LYS A 78 -1.47 -3.91 5.06
CA LYS A 78 -1.12 -5.10 4.27
C LYS A 78 -0.58 -6.22 5.16
N LYS A 79 0.34 -5.91 6.08
CA LYS A 79 0.89 -6.87 7.05
C LYS A 79 -0.19 -7.42 7.99
N GLN A 80 -1.09 -6.57 8.48
CA GLN A 80 -2.20 -6.96 9.38
C GLN A 80 -3.21 -7.88 8.67
N LEU A 81 -3.51 -7.62 7.40
CA LEU A 81 -4.39 -8.46 6.58
C LEU A 81 -3.65 -9.70 6.05
N GLY A 82 -2.33 -9.76 6.16
CA GLY A 82 -1.51 -10.86 5.63
C GLY A 82 -1.42 -10.88 4.10
N LEU A 83 -1.62 -9.73 3.46
CA LEU A 83 -1.39 -9.53 2.04
C LEU A 83 0.12 -9.32 1.84
N LYS A 84 0.72 -10.08 0.92
CA LYS A 84 2.13 -9.97 0.52
C LYS A 84 2.27 -9.03 -0.67
#